data_AF-A0A317KDW5-F1
#
_entry.id   AF-A0A317KDW5-F1
#
_cell.length_a   1.000
_cell.length_b   1.000
_cell.length_c   1.000
_cell.angle_alpha   90.00
_cell.angle_beta   90.00
_cell.angle_gamma   90.00
#
_symmetry.space_group_name_H-M   'P 1'
#
loop_
_entity.id
_entity.type
_entity.pdbx_description
1 polymer ?
#
loop_
_entity_poly.entity_id
_entity_poly.type
_entity_poly.pdbx_seq_one_letter_code
_entity_poly.pdbx_strand_id
1 'polypeptide(L)'
;MIAVSEPLELARDAIRRVHKAAVRHRDDSLHHAAREITASARAMGYELGPVEEYRPCPACDAEPGEACITMPGHRLVDGIHPERTRSEGG
;
A
#
# COMPACT_ATOMS: atom_id res chain seq x y z
N MET A 1 -13.79 20.19 -17.83
CA MET A 1 -13.06 19.95 -16.57
C MET A 1 -14.09 19.72 -15.49
N ILE A 2 -14.21 18.49 -14.98
CA ILE A 2 -15.07 18.21 -13.82
C ILE A 2 -14.26 18.65 -12.60
N ALA A 3 -14.76 19.62 -11.84
CA ALA A 3 -14.13 20.05 -10.60
C ALA A 3 -14.08 18.85 -9.66
N VAL A 4 -12.86 18.48 -9.25
CA VAL A 4 -12.68 17.47 -8.20
C VAL A 4 -13.34 18.03 -6.94
N SER A 5 -14.39 17.36 -6.47
CA SER A 5 -15.13 17.82 -5.30
C SER A 5 -14.25 17.69 -4.05
N GLU A 6 -14.27 18.68 -3.16
CA GLU A 6 -13.56 18.66 -1.86
C GLU A 6 -13.72 17.33 -1.07
N PRO A 7 -14.90 16.66 -1.06
CA PRO A 7 -15.03 15.33 -0.44
C PRO A 7 -14.16 14.23 -1.06
N LEU A 8 -13.87 14.29 -2.36
CA LEU A 8 -13.06 13.30 -3.06
C LEU A 8 -11.58 13.44 -2.68
N GLU A 9 -11.09 14.67 -2.55
CA GLU A 9 -9.73 14.93 -2.04
C GLU A 9 -9.58 14.49 -0.58
N LEU A 10 -10.57 14.75 0.27
CA LEU A 10 -10.57 14.24 1.65
C LEU A 10 -10.55 12.71 1.69
N ALA A 11 -11.30 12.04 0.81
CA ALA A 11 -11.30 10.58 0.71
C ALA A 11 -9.93 10.04 0.24
N ARG A 12 -9.29 10.70 -0.73
CA ARG A 12 -7.92 10.38 -1.18
C ARG A 12 -6.90 10.47 -0.04
N ASP A 13 -6.94 11.54 0.72
CA ASP A 13 -6.02 11.73 1.85
C ASP A 13 -6.31 10.77 3.01
N ALA A 14 -7.58 10.43 3.25
CA ALA A 14 -7.95 9.42 4.22
C ALA A 14 -7.42 8.04 3.83
N ILE A 15 -7.65 7.58 2.60
CA ILE A 15 -7.22 6.25 2.16
C ILE A 15 -5.69 6.14 2.12
N ARG A 16 -4.98 7.21 1.74
CA ARG A 16 -3.51 7.26 1.79
C ARG A 16 -2.99 7.08 3.22
N ARG A 17 -3.63 7.72 4.21
CA ARG A 17 -3.26 7.55 5.63
C ARG A 17 -3.53 6.15 6.14
N VAL A 18 -4.63 5.53 5.74
CA VAL A 18 -4.96 4.13 6.08
C VAL A 18 -3.90 3.19 5.52
N HIS A 19 -3.53 3.31 4.23
CA HIS A 19 -2.47 2.50 3.64
C HIS A 19 -1.13 2.66 4.35
N LYS A 20 -0.75 3.90 4.69
CA LYS A 20 0.49 4.15 5.44
C LYS A 20 0.49 3.47 6.81
N ALA A 21 -0.64 3.53 7.51
CA ALA A 21 -0.80 2.86 8.80
C ALA A 21 -0.73 1.33 8.66
N ALA A 22 -1.44 0.76 7.67
CA ALA A 22 -1.42 -0.67 7.40
C ALA A 22 -0.01 -1.19 7.14
N VAL A 23 0.78 -0.49 6.33
CA VAL A 23 2.17 -0.85 6.04
C VAL A 23 3.07 -0.70 7.27
N ARG A 24 2.94 0.42 8.00
CA ARG A 24 3.72 0.67 9.22
C ARG A 24 3.47 -0.40 10.29
N HIS A 25 2.23 -0.82 10.44
CA HIS A 25 1.80 -1.75 11.49
C HIS A 25 1.77 -3.21 11.03
N ARG A 26 2.05 -3.47 9.74
CA ARG A 26 1.97 -4.82 9.13
C ARG A 26 0.60 -5.45 9.35
N ASP A 27 -0.42 -4.64 9.08
CA ASP A 27 -1.81 -5.02 9.15
C ASP A 27 -2.31 -5.33 7.73
N ASP A 28 -2.23 -6.61 7.38
CA ASP A 28 -2.64 -7.17 6.09
C ASP A 28 -4.13 -6.94 5.84
N SER A 29 -4.94 -7.11 6.87
CA SER A 29 -6.39 -6.96 6.86
C SER A 29 -6.77 -5.51 6.56
N LEU A 30 -6.09 -4.54 7.20
CA LEU A 30 -6.29 -3.12 6.92
C LEU A 30 -5.80 -2.72 5.53
N HIS A 31 -4.69 -3.30 5.07
CA HIS A 31 -4.22 -3.07 3.70
C HIS A 31 -5.23 -3.58 2.66
N HIS A 32 -5.76 -4.80 2.88
CA HIS A 32 -6.75 -5.42 2.01
C HIS A 32 -8.04 -4.60 1.95
N ALA A 33 -8.59 -4.21 3.11
CA ALA A 33 -9.79 -3.37 3.18
C ALA A 33 -9.60 -2.04 2.42
N ALA A 34 -8.42 -1.41 2.52
CA ALA A 34 -8.14 -0.18 1.80
C ALA A 34 -8.02 -0.38 0.27
N ARG A 35 -7.51 -1.54 -0.19
CA ARG A 35 -7.55 -1.94 -1.61
C ARG A 35 -8.98 -2.15 -2.11
N GLU A 36 -9.82 -2.83 -1.33
CA GLU A 36 -11.23 -3.06 -1.68
C GLU A 36 -12.02 -1.76 -1.80
N ILE A 37 -11.81 -0.82 -0.87
CA ILE A 37 -12.42 0.52 -0.92
C ILE A 37 -11.98 1.26 -2.18
N THR A 38 -10.69 1.24 -2.50
CA THR A 38 -10.14 1.90 -3.70
C THR A 38 -10.69 1.29 -4.98
N ALA A 39 -10.76 -0.05 -5.05
CA ALA A 39 -11.34 -0.76 -6.20
C ALA A 39 -12.83 -0.45 -6.37
N SER A 40 -13.59 -0.43 -5.28
CA SER A 40 -15.02 -0.10 -5.28
C SER A 40 -15.27 1.34 -5.73
N ALA A 41 -14.48 2.29 -5.21
CA ALA A 41 -14.54 3.68 -5.66
C ALA A 41 -14.27 3.81 -7.16
N ARG A 42 -13.26 3.09 -7.67
CA ARG A 42 -12.94 3.06 -9.11
C ARG A 42 -14.09 2.51 -9.94
N ALA A 43 -14.74 1.45 -9.48
CA ALA A 43 -15.92 0.89 -10.15
C ALA A 43 -17.10 1.88 -10.19
N MET A 44 -17.18 2.80 -9.22
CA MET A 44 -18.15 3.89 -9.19
C MET A 44 -17.73 5.13 -10.00
N GLY A 45 -16.56 5.10 -10.67
CA GLY A 45 -16.02 6.23 -11.44
C GLY A 45 -15.24 7.25 -10.60
N TYR A 46 -14.96 6.95 -9.33
CA TYR A 46 -14.11 7.77 -8.47
C TYR A 46 -12.69 7.21 -8.41
N GLU A 47 -11.71 8.05 -8.69
CA GLU A 47 -10.32 7.67 -8.55
C GLU A 47 -9.84 8.17 -7.17
N LEU A 48 -9.47 7.27 -6.26
CA LEU A 48 -8.93 7.61 -4.93
C LEU A 48 -7.40 7.72 -4.91
N GLY A 49 -6.77 7.67 -6.08
CA GLY A 49 -5.34 7.75 -6.27
C GLY A 49 -4.64 6.40 -6.07
N PRO A 50 -3.39 6.28 -6.57
CA PRO A 50 -2.64 5.05 -6.50
C PRO A 50 -2.18 4.77 -5.07
N VAL A 51 -2.42 3.54 -4.62
CA VAL A 51 -1.77 2.92 -3.45
C VAL A 51 -0.28 2.59 -3.76
N GLU A 52 0.13 2.81 -5.01
CA GLU A 52 1.32 2.26 -5.67
C GLU A 52 2.66 2.77 -5.13
N GLU A 53 2.66 3.74 -4.19
CA GLU A 53 3.85 4.05 -3.40
C GLU A 53 4.31 2.84 -2.56
N TYR A 54 3.43 1.87 -2.33
CA TYR A 54 3.73 0.64 -1.62
C TYR A 54 3.81 -0.53 -2.60
N ARG A 55 5.03 -0.91 -2.98
CA ARG A 55 5.28 -2.06 -3.85
C ARG A 55 5.36 -3.36 -3.04
N PRO A 56 4.97 -4.50 -3.63
CA PRO A 56 5.28 -5.81 -3.06
C PRO A 56 6.78 -5.97 -2.84
N CYS A 57 7.16 -6.83 -1.90
CA CYS A 57 8.56 -7.14 -1.66
C CYS A 57 9.19 -7.81 -2.89
N PRO A 58 10.25 -7.27 -3.50
CA PRO A 58 10.84 -7.86 -4.71
C PRO A 58 11.53 -9.21 -4.48
N ALA A 59 11.75 -9.61 -3.22
CA ALA A 59 12.38 -10.89 -2.87
C ALA A 59 11.38 -12.03 -2.62
N CYS A 60 10.15 -11.72 -2.23
CA CYS A 60 9.18 -12.73 -1.79
C CYS A 60 7.71 -12.41 -2.12
N ASP A 61 7.48 -11.34 -2.88
CA ASP A 61 6.16 -10.86 -3.31
C ASP A 61 5.17 -10.50 -2.19
N ALA A 62 5.60 -10.48 -0.93
CA ALA A 62 4.76 -10.06 0.19
C ALA A 62 4.18 -8.65 -0.05
N GLU A 63 2.87 -8.55 -0.02
CA GLU A 63 2.11 -7.34 -0.30
C GLU A 63 2.35 -6.30 0.81
N PRO A 64 2.16 -5.00 0.56
CA PRO A 64 2.23 -3.99 1.62
C PRO A 64 1.30 -4.34 2.80
N GLY A 65 1.79 -4.24 4.04
CA GLY A 65 1.03 -4.70 5.21
C GLY A 65 1.26 -6.17 5.58
N GLU A 66 1.77 -7.02 4.68
CA GLU A 66 2.17 -8.38 5.04
C GLU A 66 3.60 -8.43 5.59
N ALA A 67 3.87 -9.42 6.45
CA ALA A 67 5.23 -9.78 6.84
C ALA A 67 5.95 -10.53 5.71
N CYS A 68 7.26 -10.33 5.59
CA CYS A 68 8.06 -11.10 4.64
C CYS A 68 8.32 -12.51 5.17
N ILE A 69 8.35 -13.50 4.27
CA ILE A 69 8.75 -14.87 4.58
C ILE A 69 10.27 -15.05 4.44
N THR A 70 10.84 -16.01 5.17
CA THR A 70 12.26 -16.35 5.03
C THR A 70 12.53 -16.98 3.67
N MET A 71 13.48 -16.43 2.91
CA MET A 71 13.92 -16.94 1.61
C MET A 71 15.43 -17.26 1.62
N PRO A 72 15.88 -18.31 0.92
CA PRO A 72 17.32 -18.58 0.77
C PRO A 72 18.05 -17.36 0.19
N GLY A 73 19.14 -16.93 0.84
CA GLY A 73 19.92 -15.78 0.39
C GLY A 73 19.38 -14.40 0.78
N HIS A 74 18.17 -14.31 1.35
CA HIS A 74 17.57 -13.05 1.78
C HIS A 74 17.30 -13.07 3.28
N ARG A 75 17.99 -12.19 4.02
CA ARG A 75 17.82 -12.07 5.48
C ARG A 75 16.70 -11.10 5.80
N LEU A 76 15.86 -11.48 6.76
CA LEU A 76 14.85 -10.59 7.35
C LEU A 76 15.51 -9.68 8.39
N VAL A 77 15.22 -8.39 8.33
CA VAL A 77 15.53 -7.40 9.37
C VAL A 77 14.21 -6.91 9.94
N ASP A 78 14.04 -7.09 11.25
CA ASP A 78 12.77 -6.86 11.94
C ASP A 78 11.56 -7.59 11.32
N GLY A 79 11.74 -8.68 10.58
CA GLY A 79 10.65 -9.39 9.91
C GLY A 79 10.28 -8.83 8.52
N ILE A 80 11.16 -8.01 7.92
CA ILE A 80 11.01 -7.47 6.56
C ILE A 80 12.32 -7.64 5.78
N HIS A 81 12.25 -7.90 4.48
CA HIS A 81 13.41 -7.85 3.59
C HIS A 81 13.88 -6.41 3.40
N PRO A 82 15.19 -6.10 3.55
CA PRO A 82 15.75 -4.76 3.30
C PRO A 82 15.40 -4.18 1.91
N GLU A 83 15.25 -5.04 0.91
CA GLU A 83 14.88 -4.76 -0.46
C GLU A 83 13.49 -4.12 -0.59
N ARG A 84 12.64 -4.27 0.43
CA ARG A 84 11.31 -3.63 0.48
C ARG A 84 11.37 -2.16 0.90
N THR A 85 12.39 -1.76 1.66
CA THR A 85 12.56 -0.38 2.16
C THR A 85 13.60 0.42 1.38
N ARG A 86 14.48 -0.26 0.64
CA ARG A 86 15.55 0.39 -0.10
C ARG A 86 15.03 0.83 -1.46
N SER A 87 14.46 2.04 -1.50
CA SER A 87 14.44 2.82 -2.74
C SER A 87 15.88 3.17 -3.08
N GLU A 88 16.59 2.29 -3.81
CA GLU A 88 17.73 2.78 -4.57
C GLU A 88 17.14 3.68 -5.66
N GLY A 89 17.49 4.97 -5.58
CA GLY A 89 16.93 6.00 -6.43
C GLY A 89 17.04 5.69 -7.91
N GLY A 90 16.03 6.14 -8.64
CA GLY A 90 16.00 6.30 -10.08
C GLY A 90 14.93 7.33 -10.40
#